data_AF-A0A096MDN4-F1
#
_entry.id   AF-A0A096MDN4-F1
#
_cell.length_a   1.000
_cell.length_b   1.000
_cell.length_c   1.000
_cell.angle_alpha   90.00
_cell.angle_beta   90.00
_cell.angle_gamma   90.00
#
_symmetry.space_group_name_H-M   'P 1'
#
loop_
_entity.id
_entity.type
_entity.pdbx_description
1 polymer ?
#
loop_
_entity_poly.entity_id
_entity_poly.type
_entity_poly.pdbx_seq_one_letter_code
_entity_poly.pdbx_strand_id
1 'polypeptide(L)'
;MKIQSSLFFLALLSAIPLCQSVDYDYRFKKFKNQHIITNMDRGCDDIIESRNILDPNSKCKVKNTFILHSVENVTPVCQNGIPIHGNLMKSEGTFDIVVCELKGEIDDKPCRYNSSKKREHIVIACDGGKPVHFEDPTQCL
;
A
#
# COMPACT_ATOMS: atom_id res chain seq x y z
N MET A 1 -66.92 8.34 0.61
CA MET A 1 -65.80 9.09 0.01
C MET A 1 -64.83 8.11 -0.63
N LYS A 2 -64.62 8.21 -1.95
CA LYS A 2 -63.61 7.46 -2.70
C LYS A 2 -62.29 8.21 -2.57
N ILE A 3 -61.20 7.53 -2.20
CA ILE A 3 -59.85 8.11 -2.27
C ILE A 3 -59.09 7.22 -3.25
N GLN A 4 -58.70 7.82 -4.38
CA GLN A 4 -58.01 7.17 -5.48
C GLN A 4 -56.62 6.74 -5.04
N SER A 5 -56.29 5.45 -5.19
CA SER A 5 -54.91 4.96 -5.07
C SER A 5 -54.09 5.47 -6.25
N SER A 6 -53.39 6.58 -6.05
CA SER A 6 -52.36 7.02 -6.97
C SER A 6 -51.11 6.16 -6.75
N LEU A 7 -50.81 5.30 -7.73
CA LEU A 7 -49.63 4.45 -7.76
C LEU A 7 -48.37 5.34 -7.81
N PHE A 8 -47.70 5.49 -6.67
CA PHE A 8 -46.34 6.01 -6.62
C PHE A 8 -45.41 5.03 -7.35
N PHE A 9 -45.02 5.37 -8.59
CA PHE A 9 -43.86 4.75 -9.22
C PHE A 9 -42.60 5.25 -8.48
N LEU A 10 -42.14 4.50 -7.48
CA LEU A 10 -40.80 4.66 -6.91
C LEU A 10 -39.79 4.27 -7.99
N ALA A 11 -39.24 5.27 -8.69
CA ALA A 11 -37.97 5.14 -9.36
C ALA A 11 -36.88 5.08 -8.27
N LEU A 12 -36.66 3.90 -7.71
CA LEU A 12 -35.45 3.59 -6.96
C LEU A 12 -34.27 3.62 -7.94
N LEU A 13 -33.68 4.80 -8.16
CA LEU A 13 -32.32 4.87 -8.67
C LEU A 13 -31.44 4.20 -7.61
N SER A 14 -31.06 2.95 -7.86
CA SER A 14 -30.05 2.27 -7.08
C SER A 14 -28.75 3.08 -7.19
N ALA A 15 -28.40 3.82 -6.15
CA ALA A 15 -27.09 4.40 -6.01
C ALA A 15 -26.10 3.24 -5.86
N ILE A 16 -25.47 2.83 -6.96
CA ILE A 16 -24.33 1.91 -6.91
C ILE A 16 -23.25 2.61 -6.09
N PRO A 17 -22.67 1.97 -5.05
CA PRO A 17 -21.74 2.62 -4.14
C PRO A 17 -20.37 2.79 -4.82
N LEU A 18 -20.25 3.81 -5.68
CA LEU A 18 -19.02 4.18 -6.38
C LEU A 18 -17.87 4.56 -5.43
N CYS A 19 -18.18 4.85 -4.16
CA CYS A 19 -17.20 5.33 -3.18
C CYS A 19 -16.22 4.24 -2.74
N GLN A 20 -16.64 2.97 -2.69
CA GLN A 20 -15.78 1.88 -2.21
C GLN A 20 -14.69 1.50 -3.20
N SER A 21 -14.97 1.57 -4.51
CA SER A 21 -13.98 1.20 -5.55
C SER A 21 -12.88 2.26 -5.72
N VAL A 22 -13.17 3.53 -5.44
CA VAL A 22 -12.20 4.63 -5.55
C VAL A 22 -11.12 4.54 -4.46
N ASP A 23 -11.52 4.27 -3.21
CA ASP A 23 -10.57 4.11 -2.09
C ASP A 23 -9.64 2.90 -2.28
N TYR A 24 -10.22 1.79 -2.74
CA TYR A 24 -9.49 0.56 -3.05
C TYR A 24 -8.37 0.77 -4.08
N ASP A 25 -8.71 1.37 -5.22
CA ASP A 25 -7.76 1.58 -6.31
C ASP A 25 -6.65 2.57 -5.90
N TYR A 26 -7.00 3.57 -5.09
CA TYR A 26 -6.03 4.50 -4.51
C TYR A 26 -5.03 3.78 -3.60
N ARG A 27 -5.47 2.92 -2.67
CA ARG A 27 -4.57 2.20 -1.75
C ARG A 27 -3.64 1.23 -2.48
N PHE A 28 -4.13 0.49 -3.47
CA PHE A 28 -3.28 -0.37 -4.29
C PHE A 28 -2.24 0.43 -5.10
N LYS A 29 -2.65 1.56 -5.71
CA LYS A 29 -1.72 2.46 -6.42
C LYS A 29 -0.67 3.05 -5.48
N LYS A 30 -1.07 3.45 -4.28
CA LYS A 30 -0.16 3.95 -3.23
C LYS A 30 0.83 2.87 -2.82
N PHE A 31 0.38 1.64 -2.59
CA PHE A 31 1.26 0.50 -2.30
C PHE A 31 2.29 0.29 -3.41
N LYS A 32 1.87 0.27 -4.69
CA LYS A 32 2.79 0.16 -5.83
C LYS A 32 3.83 1.26 -5.85
N ASN A 33 3.40 2.51 -5.67
CA ASN A 33 4.30 3.66 -5.66
C ASN A 33 5.35 3.55 -4.54
N GLN A 34 4.89 3.21 -3.33
CA GLN A 34 5.75 3.18 -2.15
C GLN A 34 6.65 1.94 -2.06
N HIS A 35 6.19 0.79 -2.54
CA HIS A 35 6.81 -0.49 -2.16
C HIS A 35 7.23 -1.37 -3.34
N ILE A 36 6.86 -1.05 -4.58
CA ILE A 36 7.22 -1.89 -5.74
C ILE A 36 8.27 -1.21 -6.60
N ILE A 37 9.35 -1.92 -6.89
CA ILE A 37 10.35 -1.49 -7.86
C ILE A 37 11.09 -2.71 -8.43
N THR A 38 11.45 -2.71 -9.71
CA THR A 38 12.22 -3.82 -10.30
C THR A 38 13.72 -3.62 -10.17
N ASN A 39 14.20 -2.37 -10.04
CA ASN A 39 15.60 -2.06 -9.84
C ASN A 39 15.79 -0.72 -9.10
N MET A 40 16.81 -0.64 -8.24
CA MET A 40 17.08 0.48 -7.33
C MET A 40 18.39 1.21 -7.65
N ASP A 41 18.67 1.47 -8.93
CA ASP A 41 19.96 2.05 -9.37
C ASP A 41 20.23 3.45 -8.81
N ARG A 42 19.19 4.28 -8.67
CA ARG A 42 19.30 5.68 -8.22
C ARG A 42 19.36 5.83 -6.69
N GLY A 43 19.18 4.75 -5.93
CA GLY A 43 19.20 4.80 -4.47
C GLY A 43 17.93 5.38 -3.82
N CYS A 44 17.88 5.33 -2.49
CA CYS A 44 16.68 5.66 -1.71
C CYS A 44 16.23 7.12 -1.87
N ASP A 45 17.15 8.07 -1.72
CA ASP A 45 16.87 9.51 -1.81
C ASP A 45 16.15 9.85 -3.12
N ASP A 46 16.80 9.57 -4.26
CA ASP A 46 16.30 9.93 -5.59
C ASP A 46 14.97 9.25 -5.92
N ILE A 47 14.79 8.00 -5.50
CA ILE A 47 13.59 7.23 -5.80
C ILE A 47 12.43 7.71 -4.93
N ILE A 48 12.66 7.93 -3.63
CA ILE A 48 11.65 8.46 -2.71
C ILE A 48 11.21 9.86 -3.12
N GLU A 49 12.16 10.74 -3.47
CA GLU A 49 11.88 12.09 -3.94
C GLU A 49 11.11 12.08 -5.27
N SER A 50 11.61 11.35 -6.29
CA SER A 50 10.95 11.31 -7.61
C SER A 50 9.54 10.70 -7.58
N ARG A 51 9.23 9.89 -6.58
CA ARG A 51 7.90 9.29 -6.37
C ARG A 51 7.04 10.04 -5.36
N ASN A 52 7.55 11.15 -4.80
CA ASN A 52 6.90 11.94 -3.75
C ASN A 52 6.38 11.07 -2.59
N ILE A 53 7.23 10.16 -2.09
CA ILE A 53 6.87 9.25 -0.99
C ILE A 53 7.07 9.97 0.34
N LEU A 54 5.98 10.48 0.89
CA LEU A 54 5.91 11.17 2.18
C LEU A 54 4.98 10.42 3.15
N ASP A 55 5.07 10.79 4.42
CA ASP A 55 4.08 10.38 5.43
C ASP A 55 2.72 11.10 5.18
N PRO A 56 1.65 10.75 5.92
CA PRO A 56 0.34 11.40 5.79
C PRO A 56 0.33 12.92 6.06
N ASN A 57 1.33 13.45 6.77
CA ASN A 57 1.48 14.85 7.14
C ASN A 57 2.42 15.61 6.20
N SER A 58 2.77 15.04 5.04
CA SER A 58 3.73 15.61 4.08
C SER A 58 5.16 15.75 4.62
N LYS A 59 5.52 14.96 5.63
CA LYS A 59 6.87 14.86 6.20
C LYS A 59 7.65 13.72 5.57
N CYS A 60 8.96 13.69 5.77
CA CYS A 60 9.79 12.56 5.37
C CYS A 60 9.30 11.30 6.08
N LYS A 61 9.12 10.23 5.32
CA LYS A 61 8.68 8.95 5.87
C LYS A 61 9.85 8.33 6.62
N VAL A 62 9.71 8.03 7.91
CA VAL A 62 10.81 7.48 8.75
C VAL A 62 11.43 6.24 8.13
N LYS A 63 10.62 5.36 7.55
CA LYS A 63 11.06 4.15 6.88
C LYS A 63 10.23 3.86 5.65
N ASN A 64 10.89 3.45 4.58
CA ASN A 64 10.23 2.93 3.40
C ASN A 64 10.98 1.71 2.86
N THR A 65 10.27 0.59 2.68
CA THR A 65 10.86 -0.63 2.12
C THR A 65 10.38 -0.80 0.69
N PHE A 66 11.33 -0.96 -0.24
CA PHE A 66 11.05 -1.37 -1.61
C PHE A 66 11.28 -2.86 -1.77
N ILE A 67 10.30 -3.54 -2.36
CA ILE A 67 10.40 -4.92 -2.81
C ILE A 67 10.95 -4.90 -4.23
N LEU A 68 12.09 -5.56 -4.45
CA LEU A 68 12.80 -5.62 -5.75
C LEU A 68 12.17 -6.63 -6.71
N HIS A 69 10.86 -6.56 -6.88
CA HIS A 69 10.09 -7.44 -7.77
C HIS A 69 8.95 -6.65 -8.44
N SER A 70 8.37 -7.20 -9.51
CA SER A 70 7.17 -6.64 -10.12
C SER A 70 5.95 -6.85 -9.21
N VAL A 71 4.91 -6.02 -9.35
CA VAL A 71 3.69 -6.16 -8.53
C VAL A 71 2.98 -7.49 -8.81
N GLU A 72 3.11 -8.02 -10.02
CA GLU A 72 2.56 -9.32 -10.44
C GLU A 72 3.19 -10.48 -9.65
N ASN A 73 4.46 -10.35 -9.24
CA ASN A 73 5.15 -11.33 -8.39
C ASN A 73 4.83 -11.17 -6.90
N VAL A 74 4.40 -9.98 -6.47
CA VAL A 74 4.05 -9.71 -5.06
C VAL A 74 2.57 -10.00 -4.79
N THR A 75 1.68 -9.72 -5.75
CA THR A 75 0.23 -9.91 -5.62
C THR A 75 -0.19 -11.32 -5.14
N PRO A 76 0.46 -12.43 -5.60
CA PRO A 76 0.12 -13.78 -5.14
C PRO A 76 0.23 -13.99 -3.63
N VAL A 77 0.99 -13.17 -2.90
CA VAL A 77 1.04 -13.22 -1.42
C VAL A 77 -0.33 -12.98 -0.80
N CYS A 78 -1.22 -12.23 -1.45
CA CYS A 78 -2.58 -12.00 -0.97
C CYS A 78 -3.48 -13.23 -1.04
N GLN A 79 -3.11 -14.26 -1.80
CA GLN A 79 -3.88 -15.50 -1.92
C GLN A 79 -3.15 -16.68 -1.27
N ASN A 80 -1.83 -16.75 -1.45
CA ASN A 80 -1.01 -17.90 -1.08
C ASN A 80 -0.16 -17.62 0.17
N GLY A 81 -0.23 -16.43 0.75
CA GLY A 81 0.52 -16.10 1.97
C GLY A 81 -0.02 -16.80 3.21
N ILE A 82 0.79 -16.81 4.27
CA ILE A 82 0.42 -17.29 5.59
C ILE A 82 -0.33 -16.16 6.32
N PRO A 83 -1.60 -16.36 6.73
CA PRO A 83 -2.34 -15.34 7.48
C PRO A 83 -1.67 -15.04 8.83
N ILE A 84 -1.56 -13.76 9.19
CA ILE A 84 -1.04 -13.32 10.50
C ILE A 84 -2.17 -12.85 11.40
N HIS A 85 -2.83 -11.75 11.03
CA HIS A 85 -4.03 -11.25 11.70
C HIS A 85 -4.77 -10.26 10.79
N GLY A 86 -6.08 -10.11 10.98
CA GLY A 86 -6.89 -9.23 10.15
C GLY A 86 -6.74 -9.58 8.67
N ASN A 87 -6.28 -8.61 7.87
CA ASN A 87 -6.00 -8.78 6.45
C ASN A 87 -4.50 -8.84 6.12
N LEU A 88 -3.64 -9.06 7.12
CA LEU A 88 -2.19 -9.21 6.92
C LEU A 88 -1.82 -10.63 6.52
N MET A 89 -1.04 -10.71 5.45
CA MET A 89 -0.50 -11.94 4.87
C MET A 89 1.03 -11.87 4.89
N LYS A 90 1.67 -12.89 5.44
CA LYS A 90 3.12 -13.10 5.36
C LYS A 90 3.44 -13.94 4.13
N SER A 91 4.46 -13.58 3.37
CA SER A 91 4.89 -14.38 2.23
C SER A 91 5.45 -15.75 2.65
N GLU A 92 5.15 -16.80 1.89
CA GLU A 92 5.75 -18.14 2.09
C GLU A 92 7.25 -18.14 1.74
N GLY A 93 7.64 -17.42 0.69
CA GLY A 93 9.03 -17.22 0.29
C GLY A 93 9.60 -15.88 0.73
N THR A 94 10.92 -15.75 0.63
CA THR A 94 11.63 -14.48 0.87
C THR A 94 11.71 -13.64 -0.41
N PHE A 95 11.68 -12.32 -0.26
CA PHE A 95 11.86 -11.34 -1.34
C PHE A 95 13.16 -10.56 -1.14
N ASP A 96 13.80 -10.17 -2.24
CA ASP A 96 14.84 -9.14 -2.18
C ASP A 96 14.20 -7.79 -1.90
N ILE A 97 14.68 -7.11 -0.87
CA ILE A 97 14.17 -5.82 -0.43
C ILE A 97 15.30 -4.81 -0.23
N VAL A 98 14.95 -3.53 -0.38
CA VAL A 98 15.77 -2.39 0.02
C VAL A 98 15.02 -1.63 1.10
N VAL A 99 15.58 -1.61 2.30
CA VAL A 99 15.05 -0.81 3.41
C VAL A 99 15.72 0.56 3.38
N CYS A 100 14.92 1.61 3.23
CA CYS A 100 15.34 3.01 3.32
C CYS A 100 14.95 3.56 4.68
N GLU A 101 15.93 3.95 5.50
CA GLU A 101 15.74 4.50 6.85
C GLU A 101 16.19 5.96 6.88
N LEU A 102 15.34 6.86 7.36
CA LEU A 102 15.61 8.28 7.42
C LEU A 102 16.85 8.55 8.28
N LYS A 103 17.79 9.36 7.77
CA LYS A 103 19.05 9.70 8.47
C LYS A 103 18.89 10.91 9.42
N GLY A 104 17.94 11.80 9.13
CA GLY A 104 17.70 13.05 9.86
C GLY A 104 16.29 13.12 10.46
N GLU A 105 15.80 14.34 10.63
CA GLU A 105 14.48 14.59 11.20
C GLU A 105 13.38 14.50 10.12
N ILE A 106 12.16 14.18 10.56
CA ILE A 106 11.00 14.04 9.65
C ILE A 106 10.69 15.34 8.88
N ASP A 107 11.05 16.49 9.44
CA ASP A 107 10.80 17.80 8.86
C ASP A 107 11.92 18.25 7.89
N ASP A 108 13.06 17.56 7.84
CA ASP A 108 14.19 17.92 6.97
C ASP A 108 13.83 17.85 5.48
N LYS A 109 14.43 18.73 4.67
CA LYS A 109 14.31 18.72 3.21
C LYS A 109 15.66 19.05 2.57
N PRO A 110 16.10 18.31 1.53
CA PRO A 110 15.49 17.08 0.99
C PRO A 110 15.59 15.90 1.98
N CYS A 111 14.69 14.92 1.86
CA CYS A 111 14.74 13.72 2.70
C CYS A 111 15.96 12.86 2.34
N ARG A 112 16.77 12.48 3.34
CA ARG A 112 18.01 11.69 3.16
C ARG A 112 17.93 10.37 3.90
N TYR A 113 18.30 9.29 3.24
CA TYR A 113 18.10 7.93 3.72
C TYR A 113 19.38 7.10 3.73
N ASN A 114 19.56 6.30 4.78
CA ASN A 114 20.42 5.14 4.73
C ASN A 114 19.69 4.01 4.00
N SER A 115 20.43 3.15 3.30
CA SER A 115 19.85 2.00 2.60
C SER A 115 20.50 0.70 3.05
N SER A 116 19.70 -0.35 3.20
CA SER A 116 20.18 -1.71 3.43
C SER A 116 19.46 -2.70 2.51
N LYS A 117 20.22 -3.59 1.86
CA LYS A 117 19.68 -4.69 1.07
C LYS A 117 19.50 -5.91 1.95
N LYS A 118 18.33 -6.55 1.88
CA LYS A 118 18.01 -7.75 2.67
C LYS A 118 17.23 -8.74 1.80
N ARG A 119 17.20 -10.00 2.23
CA ARG A 119 16.30 -11.03 1.67
C ARG A 119 15.51 -11.65 2.82
N GLU A 120 14.23 -11.29 2.91
CA GLU A 120 13.37 -11.63 4.05
C GLU A 120 11.93 -11.90 3.61
N HIS A 121 11.12 -12.51 4.48
CA HIS A 121 9.68 -12.60 4.25
C HIS A 121 9.05 -11.21 4.39
N ILE A 122 8.12 -10.88 3.51
CA ILE A 122 7.35 -9.64 3.59
C ILE A 122 6.03 -9.90 4.30
N VAL A 123 5.49 -8.88 4.95
CA VAL A 123 4.14 -8.88 5.50
C VAL A 123 3.38 -7.74 4.84
N ILE A 124 2.23 -8.02 4.25
CA ILE A 124 1.43 -7.03 3.53
C ILE A 124 -0.04 -7.18 3.91
N ALA A 125 -0.75 -6.05 4.00
CA ALA A 125 -2.19 -6.07 4.10
C ALA A 125 -2.80 -6.21 2.71
N CYS A 126 -3.83 -7.04 2.60
CA CYS A 126 -4.53 -7.31 1.37
C CYS A 126 -5.99 -6.86 1.44
N ASP A 127 -6.49 -6.32 0.33
CA ASP A 127 -7.91 -5.99 0.13
C ASP A 127 -8.28 -6.46 -1.27
N GLY A 128 -9.45 -7.08 -1.45
CA GLY A 128 -9.89 -7.60 -2.75
C GLY A 128 -8.83 -8.38 -3.54
N GLY A 129 -7.98 -9.16 -2.87
CA GLY A 129 -6.89 -9.93 -3.50
C GLY A 129 -5.67 -9.12 -3.96
N LYS A 130 -5.57 -7.83 -3.62
CA LYS A 130 -4.44 -6.95 -3.96
C LYS A 130 -3.77 -6.37 -2.71
N PRO A 131 -2.46 -6.10 -2.78
CA PRO A 131 -1.73 -5.52 -1.66
C PRO A 131 -2.03 -4.02 -1.49
N VAL A 132 -2.38 -3.61 -0.29
CA VAL A 132 -2.77 -2.22 0.02
C VAL A 132 -1.89 -1.55 1.07
N HIS A 133 -1.08 -2.31 1.80
CA HIS A 133 -0.16 -1.80 2.83
C HIS A 133 1.02 -2.76 3.00
N PHE A 134 2.21 -2.22 3.26
CA PHE A 134 3.39 -2.99 3.65
C PHE A 134 3.57 -2.85 5.15
N GLU A 135 3.52 -3.97 5.87
CA GLU A 135 3.71 -3.98 7.31
C GLU A 135 5.20 -4.06 7.63
N ASP A 136 5.67 -3.13 8.44
CA ASP A 136 7.06 -3.14 8.89
C ASP A 136 7.22 -4.14 10.05
N PRO A 137 7.98 -5.24 9.87
CA PRO A 137 8.15 -6.24 10.92
C PRO A 137 8.84 -5.68 12.18
N THR A 138 9.47 -4.50 12.13
CA THR A 138 10.05 -3.84 13.31
C THR A 138 9.08 -2.95 14.09
N GLN A 139 7.83 -2.79 13.65
CA GLN A 139 6.81 -2.01 14.38
C GLN A 139 5.94 -2.84 15.33
N CYS A 140 6.33 -4.08 15.62
CA CYS A 140 5.80 -4.82 16.77
C CYS A 140 6.62 -4.49 18.03
N LEU A 141 6.10 -3.58 18.86
CA LEU A 141 6.27 -3.57 20.32
C LEU A 141 4.90 -3.42 20.96
#